data_AF-A0A853IBJ8-F1
#
_entry.id   AF-A0A853IBJ8-F1
#
_cell.length_a   1.000
_cell.length_b   1.000
_cell.length_c   1.000
_cell.angle_alpha   90.00
_cell.angle_beta   90.00
_cell.angle_gamma   90.00
#
_symmetry.space_group_name_H-M   'P 1'
#
loop_
_entity.id
_entity.type
_entity.pdbx_description
1 polymer ?
#
loop_
_entity_poly.entity_id
_entity_poly.type
_entity_poly.pdbx_seq_one_letter_code
_entity_poly.pdbx_strand_id
1 'polypeptide(L)'
;HRRVEITALDDVDQRFTLAFYEDHYGQSQLVESYQVGIDTDDIDDQGLSAYAPTVLEERSSRFRCQVAYNARWADVMPLRGAFTGGSNGESPTTEQWIEAWSRLKSDDVSFDLLFAAGQYDTAVLAHAIEIAEGRLTQLKLDVPPYLTESAALKWLEDANLESYQAQAIHYPYKANDEWYGGKSLWGASGALVAAKARCYATPTGHGAVSGA
;
A
#
# COMPACT_ATOMS: atom_id res chain seq x y z
N HIS A 1 -10.06 -16.86 10.62
CA HIS A 1 -10.73 -15.60 10.98
C HIS A 1 -9.87 -14.85 11.98
N ARG A 2 -10.08 -13.54 12.18
CA ARG A 2 -9.32 -12.76 13.18
C ARG A 2 -10.14 -12.61 14.45
N ARG A 3 -9.51 -12.78 15.61
CA ARG A 3 -10.14 -12.72 16.94
C ARG A 3 -9.31 -11.84 17.86
N VAL A 4 -9.99 -11.14 18.76
CA VAL A 4 -9.39 -10.38 19.86
C VAL A 4 -9.82 -10.98 21.20
N GLU A 5 -8.90 -10.98 22.16
CA GLU A 5 -9.14 -11.39 23.53
C GLU A 5 -8.63 -10.33 24.50
N ILE A 6 -9.46 -9.97 25.48
CA ILE A 6 -9.09 -9.18 26.65
C ILE A 6 -8.96 -10.16 27.80
N THR A 7 -7.77 -10.23 28.39
CA THR A 7 -7.44 -11.16 29.48
C THR A 7 -6.51 -10.51 30.50
N ALA A 8 -6.22 -11.21 31.60
CA ALA A 8 -5.27 -10.78 32.63
C ALA A 8 -5.51 -9.33 33.12
N LEU A 9 -6.72 -9.07 33.62
CA LEU A 9 -7.07 -7.78 34.21
C LEU A 9 -6.32 -7.65 35.53
N ASP A 10 -5.58 -6.56 35.66
CA ASP A 10 -4.89 -6.14 36.85
C ASP A 10 -5.58 -4.89 37.40
N ASP A 11 -6.33 -5.06 38.49
CA ASP A 11 -7.06 -3.96 39.14
C ASP A 11 -6.15 -2.98 39.90
N VAL A 12 -4.91 -3.37 40.19
CA VAL A 12 -3.95 -2.52 40.92
C VAL A 12 -3.35 -1.50 39.96
N ASP A 13 -2.79 -2.00 38.86
CA ASP A 13 -2.15 -1.16 37.84
C ASP A 13 -3.14 -0.69 36.76
N GLN A 14 -4.40 -1.16 36.79
CA GLN A 14 -5.44 -0.89 35.79
C GLN A 14 -5.00 -1.24 34.37
N ARG A 15 -4.40 -2.42 34.22
CA ARG A 15 -3.85 -2.95 32.97
C ARG A 15 -4.47 -4.28 32.59
N PHE A 16 -4.51 -4.56 31.30
CA PHE A 16 -5.00 -5.82 30.75
C PHE A 16 -4.18 -6.24 29.56
N THR A 17 -4.28 -7.52 29.21
CA THR A 17 -3.65 -8.07 28.01
C THR A 17 -4.62 -8.09 26.85
N LEU A 18 -4.27 -7.41 25.77
CA LEU A 18 -4.88 -7.54 24.44
C LEU A 18 -4.13 -8.56 23.62
N ALA A 19 -4.79 -9.67 23.30
CA ALA A 19 -4.23 -10.73 22.46
C ALA A 19 -5.04 -10.88 21.16
N PHE A 20 -4.34 -10.89 20.03
CA PHE A 20 -4.93 -11.05 18.70
C PHE A 20 -4.57 -12.41 18.12
N TYR A 21 -5.57 -13.10 17.60
CA TYR A 21 -5.42 -14.42 17.00
C TYR A 21 -5.89 -14.41 15.56
N GLU A 22 -5.24 -15.22 14.73
CA GLU A 22 -5.65 -15.50 13.36
C GLU A 22 -5.77 -17.01 13.16
N ASP A 23 -6.90 -17.45 12.63
CA ASP A 23 -7.08 -18.87 12.30
C ASP A 23 -6.44 -19.17 10.95
N HIS A 24 -5.51 -20.11 10.96
CA HIS A 24 -4.88 -20.66 9.78
C HIS A 24 -5.04 -22.18 9.79
N TYR A 25 -5.58 -22.76 8.71
CA TYR A 25 -5.85 -24.21 8.60
C TYR A 25 -6.60 -24.84 9.80
N GLY A 26 -7.53 -24.09 10.41
CA GLY A 26 -8.33 -24.58 11.55
C GLY A 26 -7.62 -24.53 12.90
N GLN A 27 -6.42 -23.96 12.99
CA GLN A 27 -5.72 -23.66 14.24
C GLN A 27 -5.68 -22.15 14.48
N SER A 28 -6.08 -21.72 15.67
CA SER A 28 -5.93 -20.32 16.09
C SER A 28 -4.48 -20.08 16.53
N GLN A 29 -3.76 -19.22 15.81
CA GLN A 29 -2.41 -18.81 16.17
C GLN A 29 -2.43 -17.43 16.81
N LEU A 30 -1.68 -17.25 17.91
CA LEU A 30 -1.43 -15.92 18.47
C LEU A 30 -0.54 -15.13 17.51
N VAL A 31 -1.03 -13.98 17.07
CA VAL A 31 -0.33 -13.09 16.13
C VAL A 31 0.43 -12.02 16.90
N GLU A 32 -0.28 -11.30 17.76
CA GLU A 32 0.25 -10.15 18.50
C GLU A 32 -0.39 -10.15 19.90
N SER A 33 0.38 -9.73 20.92
CA SER A 33 -0.11 -9.60 22.31
C SER A 33 0.55 -8.41 22.98
N TYR A 34 -0.24 -7.58 23.65
CA TYR A 34 0.22 -6.35 24.30
C TYR A 34 -0.42 -6.20 25.67
N GLN A 35 0.35 -5.69 26.64
CA GLN A 35 -0.19 -5.25 27.93
C GLN A 35 -0.48 -3.75 27.83
N VAL A 36 -1.71 -3.35 28.12
CA VAL A 36 -2.22 -1.99 27.89
C VAL A 36 -3.19 -1.56 28.98
N GLY A 37 -3.35 -0.25 29.13
CA GLY A 37 -4.37 0.41 29.95
C GLY A 37 -5.34 1.23 29.10
N ILE A 38 -6.37 1.78 29.76
CA ILE A 38 -7.35 2.69 29.13
C ILE A 38 -7.11 4.17 29.47
N ASP A 39 -6.22 4.47 30.41
CA ASP A 39 -5.89 5.84 30.81
C ASP A 39 -4.84 6.42 29.86
N THR A 40 -5.04 7.67 29.44
CA THR A 40 -4.14 8.38 28.52
C THR A 40 -2.79 8.70 29.15
N ASP A 41 -2.77 8.85 30.48
CA ASP A 41 -1.58 9.24 31.23
C ASP A 41 -0.83 8.02 31.81
N ASP A 42 -1.25 6.78 31.49
CA ASP A 42 -0.58 5.55 31.95
C ASP A 42 0.76 5.35 31.24
N ILE A 43 1.79 5.03 32.02
CA ILE A 43 3.18 4.89 31.59
C ILE A 43 3.73 3.56 32.12
N ASP A 44 4.32 2.76 31.24
CA ASP A 44 4.97 1.50 31.60
C ASP A 44 6.28 1.69 32.39
N ASP A 45 6.83 0.59 32.92
CA ASP A 45 8.07 0.63 33.72
C ASP A 45 9.29 1.13 32.93
N GLN A 46 9.17 1.28 31.61
CA GLN A 46 10.20 1.79 30.70
C GLN A 46 9.99 3.26 30.34
N GLY A 47 8.96 3.92 30.88
CA GLY A 47 8.67 5.32 30.60
C GLY A 47 7.91 5.55 29.29
N LEU A 48 7.37 4.50 28.66
CA LEU A 48 6.58 4.58 27.43
C LEU A 48 5.08 4.55 27.78
N SER A 49 4.24 5.12 26.92
CA SER A 49 2.79 5.10 27.17
C SER A 49 2.27 3.65 27.15
N ALA A 50 1.48 3.31 28.16
CA ALA A 50 0.72 2.06 28.23
C ALA A 50 -0.72 2.20 27.70
N TYR A 51 -1.10 3.39 27.24
CA TYR A 51 -2.44 3.66 26.69
C TYR A 51 -2.69 2.81 25.42
N ALA A 52 -3.77 2.02 25.41
CA ALA A 52 -4.00 1.01 24.38
C ALA A 52 -3.95 1.54 22.93
N PRO A 53 -4.57 2.70 22.59
CA PRO A 53 -4.46 3.28 21.25
C PRO A 53 -3.03 3.65 20.87
N THR A 54 -2.27 4.27 21.76
CA THR A 54 -0.87 4.65 21.52
C THR A 54 0.01 3.41 21.32
N VAL A 55 -0.13 2.41 22.19
CA VAL A 55 0.63 1.17 22.09
C VAL A 55 0.38 0.46 20.75
N LEU A 56 -0.88 0.39 20.29
CA LEU A 56 -1.19 -0.23 19.01
C LEU A 56 -0.74 0.62 17.81
N GLU A 57 -0.87 1.94 17.86
CA GLU A 57 -0.41 2.82 16.78
C GLU A 57 1.12 2.77 16.61
N GLU A 58 1.87 2.62 17.69
CA GLU A 58 3.33 2.52 17.65
C GLU A 58 3.85 1.10 17.34
N ARG A 59 3.18 0.06 17.89
CA ARG A 59 3.74 -1.30 17.95
C ARG A 59 2.97 -2.33 17.12
N SER A 60 1.76 -2.03 16.64
CA SER A 60 0.98 -2.93 15.76
C SER A 60 0.97 -2.41 14.32
N SER A 61 1.18 -3.33 13.38
CA SER A 61 1.06 -3.04 11.94
C SER A 61 -0.32 -3.42 11.38
N ARG A 62 -1.18 -4.02 12.21
CA ARG A 62 -2.40 -4.72 11.76
C ARG A 62 -3.67 -4.24 12.44
N PHE A 63 -3.57 -3.84 13.71
CA PHE A 63 -4.71 -3.52 14.55
C PHE A 63 -4.62 -2.08 15.05
N ARG A 64 -5.77 -1.42 15.10
CA ARG A 64 -5.96 -0.14 15.76
C ARG A 64 -7.07 -0.30 16.79
N CYS A 65 -6.95 0.37 17.92
CA CYS A 65 -8.05 0.46 18.88
C CYS A 65 -8.38 1.92 19.17
N GLN A 66 -9.60 2.13 19.64
CA GLN A 66 -10.06 3.40 20.16
C GLN A 66 -10.78 3.14 21.48
N VAL A 67 -10.39 3.87 22.51
CA VAL A 67 -11.08 3.84 23.80
C VAL A 67 -12.18 4.90 23.76
N ALA A 68 -13.40 4.52 24.17
CA ALA A 68 -14.51 5.47 24.23
C ALA A 68 -14.22 6.57 25.26
N TYR A 69 -14.62 7.81 24.97
CA TYR A 69 -14.28 9.00 25.78
C TYR A 69 -14.64 8.88 27.27
N ASN A 70 -15.68 8.13 27.59
CA ASN A 70 -16.20 7.94 28.95
C ASN A 70 -15.95 6.53 29.50
N ALA A 71 -15.10 5.73 28.86
CA ALA A 71 -14.75 4.41 29.34
C ALA A 71 -14.04 4.50 30.69
N ARG A 72 -14.48 3.71 31.66
CA ARG A 72 -13.85 3.59 32.98
C ARG A 72 -13.24 2.21 33.12
N TRP A 73 -12.31 2.06 34.07
CA TRP A 73 -11.69 0.76 34.33
C TRP A 73 -12.74 -0.32 34.64
N ALA A 74 -13.79 0.06 35.38
CA ALA A 74 -14.91 -0.82 35.69
C ALA A 74 -15.69 -1.34 34.47
N ASP A 75 -15.56 -0.69 33.30
CA ASP A 75 -16.18 -1.13 32.05
C ASP A 75 -15.32 -2.17 31.31
N VAL A 76 -14.04 -2.31 31.69
CA VAL A 76 -13.12 -3.29 31.11
C VAL A 76 -13.45 -4.66 31.69
N MET A 77 -13.84 -5.58 30.81
CA MET A 77 -14.19 -6.94 31.17
C MET A 77 -13.52 -7.95 30.23
N PRO A 78 -13.26 -9.18 30.69
CA PRO A 78 -12.79 -10.24 29.81
C PRO A 78 -13.72 -10.40 28.61
N LEU A 79 -13.15 -10.35 27.42
CA LEU A 79 -13.88 -10.42 26.17
C LEU A 79 -13.16 -11.38 25.24
N ARG A 80 -13.94 -12.17 24.50
CA ARG A 80 -13.48 -12.89 23.31
C ARG A 80 -14.38 -12.52 22.15
N GLY A 81 -13.87 -11.73 21.22
CA GLY A 81 -14.63 -11.20 20.08
C GLY A 81 -14.00 -11.58 18.75
N ALA A 82 -14.80 -11.97 17.77
CA ALA A 82 -14.35 -12.15 16.40
C ALA A 82 -14.59 -10.87 15.59
N PHE A 83 -13.60 -10.48 14.76
CA PHE A 83 -13.81 -9.41 13.79
C PHE A 83 -14.66 -9.93 12.63
N THR A 84 -15.78 -9.27 12.36
CA THR A 84 -16.70 -9.61 11.28
C THR A 84 -17.01 -8.37 10.44
N GLY A 85 -17.46 -8.55 9.20
CA GLY A 85 -17.90 -7.44 8.33
C GLY A 85 -16.79 -6.64 7.65
N GLY A 86 -15.51 -7.04 7.76
CA GLY A 86 -14.43 -6.42 6.99
C GLY A 86 -14.61 -6.64 5.49
N SER A 87 -14.41 -5.57 4.71
CA SER A 87 -14.40 -5.59 3.25
C SER A 87 -13.11 -4.95 2.75
N ASN A 88 -12.58 -5.42 1.63
CA ASN A 88 -11.45 -4.78 0.94
C ASN A 88 -11.87 -3.51 0.17
N GLY A 89 -13.13 -3.10 0.30
CA GLY A 89 -13.72 -2.01 -0.47
C GLY A 89 -14.11 -2.45 -1.88
N GLU A 90 -14.51 -1.46 -2.66
CA GLU A 90 -14.78 -1.60 -4.09
C GLU A 90 -13.58 -1.10 -4.90
N SER A 91 -13.59 -1.37 -6.21
CA SER A 91 -12.58 -0.79 -7.11
C SER A 91 -12.62 0.74 -7.04
N PRO A 92 -11.49 1.43 -6.84
CA PRO A 92 -11.49 2.88 -6.71
C PRO A 92 -11.99 3.58 -7.98
N THR A 93 -12.77 4.65 -7.83
CA THR A 93 -13.20 5.49 -8.95
C THR A 93 -12.07 6.38 -9.46
N THR A 94 -12.25 6.97 -10.64
CA THR A 94 -11.31 7.93 -11.25
C THR A 94 -10.98 9.09 -10.29
N GLU A 95 -11.98 9.66 -9.62
CA GLU A 95 -11.79 10.76 -8.67
C GLU A 95 -11.00 10.32 -7.43
N GLN A 96 -11.25 9.10 -6.94
CA GLN A 96 -10.51 8.54 -5.81
C GLN A 96 -9.04 8.28 -6.17
N TRP A 97 -8.76 7.85 -7.40
CA TRP A 97 -7.39 7.74 -7.91
C TRP A 97 -6.69 9.10 -7.97
N ILE A 98 -7.37 10.12 -8.51
CA ILE A 98 -6.85 11.48 -8.59
C ILE A 98 -6.57 12.05 -7.20
N GLU A 99 -7.49 11.85 -6.24
CA GLU A 99 -7.29 12.30 -4.85
C GLU A 99 -6.09 11.60 -4.21
N ALA A 100 -5.95 10.28 -4.40
CA ALA A 100 -4.83 9.53 -3.88
C ALA A 100 -3.49 10.03 -4.43
N TRP A 101 -3.40 10.24 -5.75
CA TRP A 101 -2.17 10.73 -6.39
C TRP A 101 -1.89 12.20 -6.10
N SER A 102 -2.91 13.01 -5.84
CA SER A 102 -2.73 14.41 -5.40
C SER A 102 -1.90 14.53 -4.11
N ARG A 103 -1.82 13.47 -3.30
CA ARG A 103 -0.95 13.44 -2.11
C ARG A 103 0.55 13.52 -2.47
N LEU A 104 0.93 13.14 -3.70
CA LEU A 104 2.30 13.27 -4.20
C LEU A 104 2.63 14.70 -4.68
N LYS A 105 1.65 15.60 -4.73
CA LYS A 105 1.91 17.02 -5.03
C LYS A 105 2.64 17.73 -3.89
N SER A 106 2.50 17.28 -2.64
CA SER A 106 3.14 17.94 -1.50
C SER A 106 4.63 17.60 -1.40
N ASP A 107 5.44 18.56 -0.98
CA ASP A 107 6.89 18.43 -0.77
C ASP A 107 7.27 17.57 0.43
N ASP A 108 6.28 17.02 1.13
CA ASP A 108 6.48 16.13 2.29
C ASP A 108 7.17 14.82 1.91
N VAL A 109 7.03 14.40 0.66
CA VAL A 109 7.65 13.17 0.13
C VAL A 109 8.53 13.51 -1.06
N SER A 110 9.84 13.25 -0.93
CA SER A 110 10.79 13.39 -2.03
C SER A 110 10.80 12.13 -2.90
N PHE A 111 10.65 12.29 -4.21
CA PHE A 111 10.77 11.22 -5.20
C PHE A 111 11.30 11.77 -6.52
N ASP A 112 12.06 10.95 -7.25
CA ASP A 112 12.67 11.33 -8.54
C ASP A 112 11.95 10.71 -9.74
N LEU A 113 11.22 9.62 -9.53
CA LEU A 113 10.57 8.82 -10.57
C LEU A 113 9.15 8.46 -10.17
N LEU A 114 8.23 8.51 -11.13
CA LEU A 114 6.83 8.13 -11.00
C LEU A 114 6.47 7.06 -12.04
N PHE A 115 5.56 6.13 -11.70
CA PHE A 115 5.01 5.17 -12.65
C PHE A 115 3.52 4.92 -12.42
N ALA A 116 2.78 4.62 -13.49
CA ALA A 116 1.31 4.48 -13.45
C ALA A 116 0.82 3.07 -13.06
N ALA A 117 1.72 2.10 -12.88
CA ALA A 117 1.45 0.79 -12.25
C ALA A 117 0.21 0.02 -12.76
N GLY A 118 -0.07 0.08 -14.07
CA GLY A 118 -1.24 -0.60 -14.67
C GLY A 118 -2.55 0.18 -14.60
N GLN A 119 -2.50 1.48 -14.28
CA GLN A 119 -3.60 2.41 -14.52
C GLN A 119 -3.63 2.84 -15.99
N TYR A 120 -4.81 2.76 -16.60
CA TYR A 120 -5.05 3.07 -18.02
C TYR A 120 -6.12 4.14 -18.23
N ASP A 121 -6.75 4.64 -17.16
CA ASP A 121 -7.68 5.77 -17.23
C ASP A 121 -6.91 7.05 -17.61
N THR A 122 -7.25 7.62 -18.77
CA THR A 122 -6.58 8.79 -19.34
C THR A 122 -6.72 10.03 -18.46
N ALA A 123 -7.81 10.17 -17.69
CA ALA A 123 -7.97 11.29 -16.76
C ALA A 123 -7.02 11.17 -15.56
N VAL A 124 -6.82 9.96 -15.05
CA VAL A 124 -5.86 9.70 -13.96
C VAL A 124 -4.43 9.90 -14.47
N LEU A 125 -4.13 9.43 -15.69
CA LEU A 125 -2.81 9.60 -16.30
C LEU A 125 -2.48 11.07 -16.59
N ALA A 126 -3.45 11.85 -17.08
CA ALA A 126 -3.29 13.30 -17.24
C ALA A 126 -2.94 13.98 -15.91
N HIS A 127 -3.61 13.58 -14.83
CA HIS A 127 -3.30 14.12 -13.50
C HIS A 127 -1.90 13.74 -13.00
N ALA A 128 -1.43 12.51 -13.26
CA ALA A 128 -0.03 12.15 -12.96
C ALA A 128 0.99 12.98 -13.74
N ILE A 129 0.67 13.32 -14.99
CA ILE A 129 1.52 14.20 -15.80
C ILE A 129 1.65 15.57 -15.15
N GLU A 130 0.54 16.17 -14.69
CA GLU A 130 0.58 17.45 -13.96
C GLU A 130 1.48 17.38 -12.71
N ILE A 131 1.41 16.27 -11.97
CA ILE A 131 2.27 16.05 -10.79
C ILE A 131 3.74 15.99 -11.23
N ALA A 132 4.03 15.20 -12.26
CA ALA A 132 5.38 14.99 -12.75
C ALA A 132 6.02 16.30 -13.26
N GLU A 133 5.24 17.12 -13.97
CA GLU A 133 5.67 18.44 -14.45
C GLU A 133 5.88 19.43 -13.30
N GLY A 134 4.94 19.52 -12.35
CA GLY A 134 5.07 20.40 -11.20
C GLY A 134 6.26 20.06 -10.31
N ARG A 135 6.62 18.78 -10.24
CA ARG A 135 7.74 18.26 -9.45
C ARG A 135 9.05 18.11 -10.22
N LEU A 136 9.03 18.34 -11.53
CA LEU A 136 10.16 18.12 -12.44
C LEU A 136 10.72 16.68 -12.37
N THR A 137 9.85 15.70 -12.13
CA THR A 137 10.18 14.28 -12.02
C THR A 137 9.80 13.53 -13.28
N GLN A 138 10.46 12.41 -13.56
CA GLN A 138 10.11 11.61 -14.74
C GLN A 138 8.98 10.63 -14.44
N LEU A 139 7.95 10.64 -15.27
CA LEU A 139 6.83 9.72 -15.26
C LEU A 139 6.98 8.69 -16.38
N LYS A 140 6.81 7.41 -16.04
CA LYS A 140 6.61 6.33 -17.02
C LYS A 140 5.18 5.81 -16.94
N LEU A 141 4.45 5.87 -18.03
CA LEU A 141 3.08 5.36 -18.12
C LEU A 141 3.00 4.21 -19.11
N ASP A 142 2.06 3.30 -18.87
CA ASP A 142 1.82 2.16 -19.75
C ASP A 142 0.67 2.48 -20.69
N VAL A 143 0.90 2.28 -21.99
CA VAL A 143 -0.18 2.09 -22.95
C VAL A 143 -0.74 0.70 -22.74
N PRO A 144 -2.07 0.49 -22.77
CA PRO A 144 -2.67 -0.79 -22.39
C PRO A 144 -2.01 -2.00 -23.09
N PRO A 145 -1.36 -2.91 -22.33
CA PRO A 145 -0.48 -3.93 -22.90
C PRO A 145 -1.25 -5.05 -23.61
N TYR A 146 -2.55 -5.16 -23.37
CA TYR A 146 -3.43 -6.12 -24.04
C TYR A 146 -3.89 -5.67 -25.43
N LEU A 147 -3.61 -4.42 -25.82
CA LEU A 147 -3.91 -3.91 -27.16
C LEU A 147 -2.85 -4.36 -28.18
N THR A 148 -3.29 -4.52 -29.43
CA THR A 148 -2.37 -4.64 -30.57
C THR A 148 -1.63 -3.32 -30.79
N GLU A 149 -0.48 -3.35 -31.47
CA GLU A 149 0.32 -2.14 -31.76
C GLU A 149 -0.50 -1.04 -32.45
N SER A 150 -1.34 -1.41 -33.41
CA SER A 150 -2.23 -0.46 -34.11
C SER A 150 -3.28 0.17 -33.18
N ALA A 151 -3.85 -0.60 -32.26
CA ALA A 151 -4.83 -0.11 -31.30
C ALA A 151 -4.16 0.71 -30.19
N ALA A 152 -2.92 0.38 -29.83
CA ALA A 152 -2.10 1.11 -28.88
C ALA A 152 -1.72 2.50 -29.42
N LEU A 153 -1.31 2.59 -30.69
CA LEU A 153 -1.07 3.88 -31.36
C LEU A 153 -2.33 4.74 -31.38
N LYS A 154 -3.46 4.16 -31.77
CA LYS A 154 -4.74 4.85 -31.76
C LYS A 154 -5.14 5.32 -30.35
N TRP A 155 -4.96 4.48 -29.34
CA TRP A 155 -5.24 4.87 -27.95
C TRP A 155 -4.37 6.05 -27.51
N LEU A 156 -3.08 6.08 -27.92
CA LEU A 156 -2.19 7.19 -27.60
C LEU A 156 -2.64 8.49 -28.29
N GLU A 157 -3.03 8.41 -29.57
CA GLU A 157 -3.60 9.54 -30.32
C GLU A 157 -4.90 10.04 -29.68
N ASP A 158 -5.81 9.13 -29.33
CA ASP A 158 -7.11 9.45 -28.71
C ASP A 158 -6.94 10.01 -27.29
N ALA A 159 -5.96 9.52 -26.53
CA ALA A 159 -5.65 10.00 -25.18
C ALA A 159 -5.08 11.42 -25.21
N ASN A 160 -4.36 11.78 -26.28
CA ASN A 160 -3.78 13.10 -26.50
C ASN A 160 -3.02 13.64 -25.27
N LEU A 161 -2.23 12.76 -24.65
CA LEU A 161 -1.41 13.07 -23.47
C LEU A 161 0.01 13.38 -23.93
N GLU A 162 0.43 14.63 -23.79
CA GLU A 162 1.75 15.10 -24.18
C GLU A 162 2.47 15.75 -22.99
N SER A 163 3.71 15.33 -22.73
CA SER A 163 4.59 16.00 -21.76
C SER A 163 6.04 15.60 -21.99
N TYR A 164 6.96 16.53 -21.72
CA TYR A 164 8.40 16.24 -21.73
C TYR A 164 8.82 15.30 -20.59
N GLN A 165 8.11 15.36 -19.46
CA GLN A 165 8.43 14.57 -18.28
C GLN A 165 7.80 13.17 -18.32
N ALA A 166 6.88 12.90 -19.26
CA ALA A 166 6.17 11.64 -19.37
C ALA A 166 6.66 10.80 -20.55
N GLN A 167 6.81 9.50 -20.32
CA GLN A 167 7.12 8.52 -21.35
C GLN A 167 6.02 7.46 -21.39
N ALA A 168 5.32 7.37 -22.52
CA ALA A 168 4.37 6.30 -22.79
C ALA A 168 5.09 5.06 -23.33
N ILE A 169 4.81 3.90 -22.74
CA ILE A 169 5.44 2.62 -23.11
C ILE A 169 4.34 1.61 -23.45
N HIS A 170 4.37 1.08 -24.68
CA HIS A 170 3.60 -0.10 -25.05
C HIS A 170 4.53 -1.32 -25.07
N TYR A 171 4.43 -2.16 -24.05
CA TYR A 171 5.17 -3.41 -24.00
C TYR A 171 4.38 -4.48 -23.24
N PRO A 172 3.94 -5.56 -23.90
CA PRO A 172 3.17 -6.63 -23.27
C PRO A 172 4.09 -7.53 -22.43
N TYR A 173 4.42 -7.10 -21.21
CA TYR A 173 5.26 -7.87 -20.30
C TYR A 173 4.49 -9.06 -19.72
N LYS A 174 4.90 -10.28 -20.06
CA LYS A 174 4.28 -11.52 -19.57
C LYS A 174 5.22 -12.23 -18.61
N ALA A 175 4.79 -12.45 -17.38
CA ALA A 175 5.54 -13.22 -16.40
C ALA A 175 4.66 -14.23 -15.68
N ASN A 176 5.30 -15.19 -15.00
CA ASN A 176 4.58 -16.14 -14.17
C ASN A 176 4.10 -15.44 -12.89
N ASP A 177 2.84 -15.64 -12.54
CA ASP A 177 2.24 -15.12 -11.33
C ASP A 177 2.33 -16.19 -10.23
N GLU A 178 3.12 -15.91 -9.18
CA GLU A 178 3.33 -16.86 -8.09
C GLU A 178 2.12 -16.96 -7.15
N TRP A 179 1.24 -15.96 -7.14
CA TRP A 179 0.11 -15.89 -6.20
C TRP A 179 -1.13 -16.55 -6.77
N TYR A 180 -1.48 -16.24 -8.02
CA TYR A 180 -2.66 -16.79 -8.68
C TYR A 180 -2.36 -17.98 -9.59
N GLY A 181 -1.07 -18.23 -9.87
CA GLY A 181 -0.63 -19.22 -10.83
C GLY A 181 -0.85 -18.77 -12.29
N GLY A 182 -0.10 -19.36 -13.21
CA GLY A 182 -0.20 -19.06 -14.64
C GLY A 182 0.63 -17.85 -15.08
N LYS A 183 0.29 -17.26 -16.24
CA LYS A 183 0.97 -16.11 -16.81
C LYS A 183 0.08 -14.87 -16.74
N SER A 184 0.57 -13.84 -16.07
CA SER A 184 -0.08 -12.54 -16.00
C SER A 184 0.56 -11.57 -16.99
N LEU A 185 -0.25 -10.67 -17.54
CA LEU A 185 0.17 -9.64 -18.49
C LEU A 185 0.15 -8.29 -17.78
N TRP A 186 1.28 -7.60 -17.79
CA TRP A 186 1.47 -6.30 -17.16
C TRP A 186 2.11 -5.30 -18.12
N GLY A 187 2.01 -4.02 -17.78
CA GLY A 187 2.81 -2.98 -18.40
C GLY A 187 4.27 -3.03 -17.94
N ALA A 188 5.15 -2.32 -18.66
CA ALA A 188 6.59 -2.31 -18.38
C ALA A 188 7.05 -1.11 -17.54
N SER A 189 6.18 -0.11 -17.30
CA SER A 189 6.54 1.15 -16.61
C SER A 189 7.21 0.91 -15.26
N GLY A 190 6.64 0.05 -14.41
CA GLY A 190 7.18 -0.28 -13.09
C GLY A 190 8.56 -0.94 -13.17
N ALA A 191 8.73 -1.90 -14.08
CA ALA A 191 10.01 -2.56 -14.31
C ALA A 191 11.08 -1.58 -14.81
N LEU A 192 10.70 -0.65 -15.70
CA LEU A 192 11.59 0.37 -16.24
C LEU A 192 11.95 1.46 -15.23
N VAL A 193 11.04 1.83 -14.33
CA VAL A 193 11.36 2.73 -13.20
C VAL A 193 12.29 2.03 -12.22
N ALA A 194 11.97 0.78 -11.84
CA ALA A 194 12.83 0.00 -10.95
C ALA A 194 14.23 -0.23 -11.52
N ALA A 195 14.35 -0.55 -12.81
CA ALA A 195 15.64 -0.70 -13.49
C ALA A 195 16.42 0.62 -13.47
N LYS A 196 15.76 1.75 -13.76
CA LYS A 196 16.40 3.07 -13.71
C LYS A 196 16.85 3.45 -12.30
N ALA A 197 16.03 3.19 -11.28
CA ALA A 197 16.39 3.44 -9.88
C ALA A 197 17.60 2.62 -9.42
N ARG A 198 17.76 1.40 -9.96
CA ARG A 198 18.94 0.55 -9.72
C ARG A 198 20.15 0.92 -10.60
N CYS A 199 20.02 1.90 -11.49
CA CYS A 199 21.01 2.22 -12.53
C CYS A 199 21.34 1.02 -13.44
N TYR A 200 20.41 0.07 -13.63
CA TYR A 200 20.58 -0.96 -14.65
C TYR A 200 20.47 -0.28 -16.02
N ALA A 201 21.62 0.02 -16.62
CA ALA A 201 21.70 0.30 -18.04
C ALA A 201 21.24 -0.96 -18.76
N THR A 202 20.03 -0.94 -19.33
CA THR A 202 19.70 -1.92 -20.37
C THR A 202 20.64 -1.61 -21.53
N PRO A 203 21.56 -2.51 -21.93
CA PRO A 203 22.33 -2.31 -23.14
C PRO A 203 21.37 -2.51 -24.30
N THR A 204 20.73 -1.45 -24.77
CA THR A 204 20.16 -1.42 -26.12
C THR A 204 21.31 -1.21 -27.10
N GLY A 205 22.17 -2.21 -27.18
CA GLY A 205 23.31 -2.27 -28.08
C GLY A 205 23.23 -3.55 -28.89
N HIS A 206 22.94 -3.40 -30.17
CA HIS A 206 23.32 -4.34 -31.20
C HIS A 206 24.77 -4.83 -30.93
N GLY A 207 24.98 -6.13 -30.70
CA GLY A 207 26.32 -6.71 -30.65
C GLY A 207 26.76 -7.31 -29.31
N ALA A 208 26.07 -8.35 -28.84
CA ALA A 208 26.79 -9.47 -28.21
C ALA A 208 27.31 -10.38 -29.34
N VAL A 209 28.31 -9.90 -30.09
CA VAL A 209 29.13 -10.72 -30.97
C VAL A 209 30.60 -10.40 -30.69
N SER A 210 31.37 -11.47 -30.48
CA SER A 210 32.83 -11.57 -30.56
C SER A 210 33.67 -11.07 -29.39
N GLY A 211 33.98 -12.00 -28.49
CA GLY A 211 35.35 -12.39 -28.09
C GLY A 211 36.43 -11.33 -27.91
N ALA A 212 36.91 -11.22 -26.66
CA ALA A 212 38.31 -11.32 -26.27
C ALA A 212 38.36 -11.64 -24.77
#